data_AF-A0A661C5F8-F1
#
_entry.id   AF-A0A661C5F8-F1
#
_cell.length_a   1.000
_cell.length_b   1.000
_cell.length_c   1.000
_cell.angle_alpha   90.00
_cell.angle_beta   90.00
_cell.angle_gamma   90.00
#
_symmetry.space_group_name_H-M   'P 1'
#
loop_
_entity.id
_entity.type
_entity.pdbx_description
1 polymer ?
#
loop_
_entity_poly.entity_id
_entity_poly.type
_entity_poly.pdbx_seq_one_letter_code
_entity_poly.pdbx_strand_id
1 'polypeptide(L)'
;MSQMNTKFSAWHRLLWPAITLVMMSNNVFAADCPSDIKAVTDEDAKVAVEILTHRLKPLTKCELEAEAQAWNLLLKEKVEEISNAEVAAIYKNEEIEKAEEVEEALEDIKEAKEEVKEAKEGADREETKEAAEDAKEATAEVKEVLKEAKLAEKKLAQDKSLQEAVAIAKSKAKEEGETIAMSDKSTEAKEGLKTALIKHITDLRTERTALIDRFNIVLAELDSKGGETKEYDTYIKAVSGIKVDVTDASATWTTITGWLMSAEGGFRWAVNVIKFIVIVIVFYLLSIVAGKAAKKTFSKSQHFSALLRDFLIMSARRLVLFIGLFVALSALEVNIGPVLAIIGAAGFVIAFALQNSLSNFASGLLMLIYRPFDLGDLINVANTLGKVESMNLLSTQLRTPDNQLVIVPNNSVWGDVIINVTGITRRRIDMVFGIGYDDDIDKAQKILEEIVNGNELVLKDPEPQVKLHELADSSVNFVCRPWVKPDDYWDVYWDITREVKRRFDTEGVSIPFPQQDIHVYQN
;
A
#
# COMPACT_ATOMS: atom_id res chain seq x y z
N MET A 1 -11.83 -8.47 40.22
CA MET A 1 -11.16 -7.45 39.37
C MET A 1 -9.77 -7.01 39.89
N SER A 2 -9.06 -7.80 40.71
CA SER A 2 -7.74 -7.43 41.27
C SER A 2 -6.59 -8.36 40.88
N GLN A 3 -6.84 -9.45 40.14
CA GLN A 3 -5.79 -10.40 39.73
C GLN A 3 -5.43 -10.39 38.23
N MET A 4 -6.14 -9.61 37.39
CA MET A 4 -5.79 -9.47 35.96
C MET A 4 -4.77 -8.37 35.68
N ASN A 5 -4.56 -7.41 36.59
CA ASN A 5 -3.66 -6.28 36.35
C ASN A 5 -2.17 -6.59 36.60
N THR A 6 -1.84 -7.67 37.31
CA THR A 6 -0.45 -8.02 37.61
C THR A 6 0.23 -8.77 36.46
N LYS A 7 -0.52 -9.56 35.68
CA LYS A 7 0.02 -10.30 34.53
C LYS A 7 0.31 -9.41 33.31
N PHE A 8 -0.38 -8.29 33.14
CA PHE A 8 -0.09 -7.34 32.06
C PHE A 8 1.23 -6.57 32.28
N SER A 9 1.62 -6.35 33.54
CA SER A 9 2.87 -5.63 33.88
C SER A 9 4.15 -6.47 33.73
N ALA A 10 4.02 -7.81 33.82
CA ALA A 10 5.16 -8.73 33.68
C ALA A 10 5.58 -8.93 32.21
N TRP A 11 4.62 -8.95 31.28
CA TRP A 11 4.90 -9.04 29.85
C TRP A 11 5.49 -7.75 29.27
N HIS A 12 5.08 -6.59 29.78
CA HIS A 12 5.62 -5.29 29.34
C HIS A 12 7.09 -5.06 29.75
N ARG A 13 7.54 -5.66 30.87
CA ARG A 13 8.92 -5.53 31.36
C ARG A 13 9.92 -6.46 30.67
N LEU A 14 9.46 -7.55 30.07
CA LEU A 14 10.30 -8.49 29.33
C LEU A 14 10.47 -8.12 27.85
N LEU A 15 9.47 -7.47 27.24
CA LEU A 15 9.51 -7.09 25.83
C LEU A 15 10.21 -5.74 25.57
N TRP A 16 10.22 -4.81 26.53
CA TRP A 16 10.87 -3.51 26.34
C TRP A 16 12.40 -3.58 26.17
N PRO A 17 13.17 -4.37 26.96
CA PRO A 17 14.60 -4.47 26.74
C PRO A 17 14.95 -5.20 25.44
N ALA A 18 14.10 -6.12 24.95
CA ALA A 18 14.32 -6.78 23.66
C ALA A 18 14.07 -5.82 22.48
N ILE A 19 13.05 -4.95 22.58
CA ILE A 19 12.76 -3.94 21.55
C ILE A 19 13.79 -2.80 21.58
N THR A 20 14.33 -2.43 22.75
CA THR A 20 15.44 -1.45 22.81
C THR A 20 16.78 -2.08 22.43
N LEU A 21 17.01 -3.38 22.63
CA LEU A 21 18.23 -4.05 22.17
C LEU A 21 18.25 -4.28 20.66
N VAL A 22 17.09 -4.46 20.01
CA VAL A 22 16.99 -4.50 18.54
C VAL A 22 17.03 -3.09 17.90
N MET A 23 16.71 -2.03 18.65
CA MET A 23 16.89 -0.65 18.17
C MET A 23 18.27 -0.03 18.47
N MET A 24 19.12 -0.68 19.28
CA MET A 24 20.46 -0.17 19.61
C MET A 24 21.62 -0.91 18.92
N SER A 25 21.35 -1.85 18.01
CA SER A 25 22.41 -2.55 17.26
C SER A 25 22.65 -2.04 15.83
N ASN A 26 22.02 -0.95 15.39
CA ASN A 26 22.25 -0.38 14.04
C ASN A 26 23.19 0.85 14.00
N ASN A 27 23.82 1.24 15.12
CA ASN A 27 24.80 2.34 15.12
C ASN A 27 26.26 1.87 15.09
N VAL A 28 26.51 0.65 14.61
CA VAL A 28 27.87 0.21 14.24
C VAL A 28 28.00 0.44 12.73
N PHE A 29 29.02 1.21 12.34
CA PHE A 29 29.34 1.72 10.98
C PHE A 29 28.75 3.08 10.58
N ALA A 30 28.86 4.09 11.44
CA ALA A 30 29.24 5.42 10.96
C ALA A 30 30.78 5.52 11.06
N ALA A 31 31.48 4.83 10.17
CA ALA A 31 32.88 5.11 9.92
C ALA A 31 32.90 6.26 8.93
N ASP A 32 33.46 7.41 9.33
CA ASP A 32 33.75 8.50 8.38
C ASP A 32 34.53 7.91 7.20
N CYS A 33 34.05 8.16 5.99
CA CYS A 33 34.67 7.61 4.79
C CYS A 33 36.12 8.10 4.67
N PRO A 34 37.08 7.22 4.34
CA PRO A 34 38.48 7.61 4.12
C PRO A 34 38.58 8.75 3.10
N SER A 35 39.40 9.77 3.40
CA SER A 35 39.55 10.99 2.58
C SER A 35 40.29 10.77 1.26
N ASP A 36 40.72 9.55 0.94
CA ASP A 36 41.51 9.17 -0.22
C ASP A 36 40.74 8.42 -1.31
N ILE A 37 39.42 8.23 -1.13
CA ILE A 37 38.55 7.62 -2.14
C ILE A 37 38.31 8.62 -3.27
N LYS A 38 38.70 8.24 -4.49
CA LYS A 38 38.45 9.02 -5.71
C LYS A 38 37.24 8.48 -6.45
N ALA A 39 36.47 9.39 -7.03
CA ALA A 39 35.47 9.04 -8.03
C ALA A 39 36.17 8.41 -9.25
N VAL A 40 35.48 7.45 -9.87
CA VAL A 40 35.94 6.61 -10.98
C VAL A 40 35.02 6.81 -12.19
N THR A 41 33.80 7.27 -11.99
CA THR A 41 32.81 7.45 -13.07
C THR A 41 32.63 8.89 -13.55
N ASP A 42 33.27 9.86 -12.89
CA ASP A 42 33.22 11.29 -13.20
C ASP A 42 34.15 11.72 -14.36
N GLU A 43 35.14 10.89 -14.71
CA GLU A 43 36.10 11.20 -15.81
C GLU A 43 35.43 11.30 -17.20
N ASP A 44 34.29 10.64 -17.41
CA ASP A 44 33.52 10.72 -18.65
C ASP A 44 32.07 11.15 -18.38
N ALA A 45 31.83 12.46 -18.37
CA ALA A 45 30.51 13.05 -18.22
C ALA A 45 29.49 12.63 -19.32
N LYS A 46 29.95 12.01 -20.42
CA LYS A 46 29.11 11.52 -21.52
C LYS A 46 28.89 10.00 -21.48
N VAL A 47 29.35 9.30 -20.45
CA VAL A 47 29.17 7.85 -20.27
C VAL A 47 27.72 7.42 -20.52
N ALA A 48 27.51 6.30 -21.23
CA ALA A 48 26.16 5.79 -21.47
C ALA A 48 25.48 5.37 -20.15
N VAL A 49 24.19 5.69 -20.00
CA VAL A 49 23.37 5.40 -18.81
C VAL A 49 23.42 3.92 -18.39
N GLU A 50 23.38 3.01 -19.36
CA GLU A 50 23.46 1.56 -19.10
C GLU A 50 24.83 1.15 -18.53
N ILE A 51 25.92 1.70 -19.08
CA ILE A 51 27.29 1.42 -18.62
C ILE A 51 27.48 1.96 -17.21
N LEU A 52 26.99 3.18 -16.95
CA LEU A 52 27.04 3.81 -15.64
C LEU A 52 26.34 2.96 -14.59
N THR A 53 25.11 2.52 -14.87
CA THR A 53 24.32 1.65 -13.97
C THR A 53 25.08 0.37 -13.60
N HIS A 54 25.80 -0.23 -14.55
CA HIS A 54 26.60 -1.43 -14.28
C HIS A 54 27.88 -1.17 -13.49
N ARG A 55 28.51 0.00 -13.68
CA ARG A 55 29.73 0.40 -12.96
C ARG A 55 29.49 0.82 -11.51
N LEU A 56 28.29 1.31 -11.19
CA LEU A 56 27.93 1.77 -9.85
C LEU A 56 27.55 0.62 -8.89
N LYS A 57 26.95 -0.46 -9.40
CA LYS A 57 26.55 -1.64 -8.59
C LYS A 57 27.63 -2.23 -7.67
N PRO A 58 28.90 -2.42 -8.11
CA PRO A 58 29.94 -2.97 -7.23
C PRO A 58 30.45 -1.99 -6.17
N LEU A 59 30.18 -0.69 -6.28
CA LEU A 59 30.72 0.34 -5.38
C LEU A 59 30.12 0.28 -3.98
N THR A 60 30.93 0.51 -2.97
CA THR A 60 30.48 0.65 -1.58
C THR A 60 29.76 1.99 -1.34
N LYS A 61 29.08 2.13 -0.20
CA LYS A 61 28.42 3.39 0.18
C LYS A 61 29.40 4.57 0.16
N CYS A 62 30.60 4.41 0.73
CA CYS A 62 31.62 5.47 0.75
C CYS A 62 32.13 5.84 -0.64
N GLU A 63 32.32 4.87 -1.52
CA GLU A 63 32.70 5.13 -2.92
C GLU A 63 31.59 5.86 -3.67
N LEU A 64 30.32 5.51 -3.43
CA LEU A 64 29.18 6.22 -4.02
C LEU A 64 29.00 7.64 -3.47
N GLU A 65 29.41 7.92 -2.22
CA GLU A 65 29.43 9.29 -1.69
C GLU A 65 30.50 10.15 -2.39
N ALA A 66 31.69 9.59 -2.66
CA ALA A 66 32.73 10.26 -3.44
C ALA A 66 32.28 10.50 -4.89
N GLU A 67 31.61 9.52 -5.52
CA GLU A 67 30.98 9.69 -6.83
C GLU A 67 29.93 10.81 -6.80
N ALA A 68 29.01 10.79 -5.84
CA ALA A 68 27.96 11.81 -5.75
C ALA A 68 28.54 13.23 -5.60
N GLN A 69 29.64 13.39 -4.86
CA GLN A 69 30.34 14.67 -4.75
C GLN A 69 30.96 15.12 -6.08
N ALA A 70 31.60 14.20 -6.81
CA ALA A 70 32.21 14.50 -8.11
C ALA A 70 31.15 14.88 -9.16
N TRP A 71 30.06 14.12 -9.25
CA TRP A 71 28.94 14.43 -10.14
C TRP A 71 28.25 15.77 -9.78
N ASN A 72 28.15 16.10 -8.49
CA ASN A 72 27.66 17.41 -8.05
C ASN A 72 28.59 18.56 -8.46
N LEU A 73 29.91 18.34 -8.43
CA LEU A 73 30.89 19.33 -8.89
C LEU A 73 30.74 19.60 -10.38
N LEU A 74 30.64 18.55 -11.20
CA LEU A 74 30.38 18.66 -12.64
C LEU A 74 29.07 19.42 -12.91
N LEU A 75 28.03 19.17 -12.11
CA LEU A 75 26.76 19.87 -12.24
C LEU A 75 26.87 21.35 -11.87
N LYS A 76 27.63 21.69 -10.82
CA LYS A 76 27.90 23.08 -10.42
C LYS A 76 28.67 23.84 -11.50
N GLU A 77 29.72 23.25 -12.05
CA GLU A 77 30.50 23.82 -13.14
C GLU A 77 29.62 24.08 -14.37
N LYS A 78 28.79 23.09 -14.77
CA LYS A 78 27.87 23.26 -15.91
C LYS A 78 26.80 24.33 -15.66
N VAL A 79 26.32 24.46 -14.42
CA VAL A 79 25.36 25.52 -14.05
C VAL A 79 26.02 26.90 -14.08
N GLU A 80 27.28 27.01 -13.68
CA GLU A 80 28.06 28.24 -13.78
C GLU A 80 28.31 28.65 -15.24
N GLU A 81 28.66 27.71 -16.12
CA GLU A 81 28.76 27.95 -17.57
C GLU A 81 27.46 28.50 -18.15
N ILE A 82 26.31 27.90 -17.81
CA ILE A 82 24.99 28.38 -18.25
C ILE A 82 24.73 29.78 -17.72
N SER A 83 25.00 30.03 -16.43
CA SER A 83 24.81 31.34 -15.82
C SER A 83 25.64 32.42 -16.51
N ASN A 84 26.91 32.13 -16.81
CA ASN A 84 27.79 33.06 -17.52
C ASN A 84 27.32 33.31 -18.95
N ALA A 85 26.85 32.28 -19.67
CA ALA A 85 26.29 32.44 -21.00
C ALA A 85 24.98 33.25 -21.00
N GLU A 86 24.09 33.04 -20.01
CA GLU A 86 22.85 33.81 -19.84
C GLU A 86 23.13 35.29 -19.53
N VAL A 87 24.07 35.57 -18.62
CA VAL A 87 24.50 36.94 -18.32
C VAL A 87 25.13 37.60 -19.54
N ALA A 88 25.94 36.88 -20.32
CA ALA A 88 26.50 37.38 -21.57
C ALA A 88 25.42 37.71 -22.61
N ALA A 89 24.38 36.88 -22.72
CA ALA A 89 23.25 37.14 -23.60
C ALA A 89 22.45 38.39 -23.17
N ILE A 90 22.25 38.59 -21.87
CA ILE A 90 21.59 39.79 -21.33
C ILE A 90 22.37 41.05 -21.69
N TYR A 91 23.67 41.09 -21.41
CA TYR A 91 24.48 42.26 -21.75
C TYR A 91 24.59 42.48 -23.26
N LYS A 92 24.60 41.40 -24.06
CA LYS A 92 24.57 41.54 -25.52
C LYS A 92 23.23 42.10 -26.00
N ASN A 93 22.12 41.75 -25.36
CA ASN A 93 20.82 42.34 -25.66
C ASN A 93 20.77 43.83 -25.30
N GLU A 94 21.30 44.22 -24.12
CA GLU A 94 21.46 45.63 -23.73
C GLU A 94 22.33 46.40 -24.74
N GLU A 95 23.38 45.77 -25.28
CA GLU A 95 24.24 46.37 -26.31
C GLU A 95 23.53 46.55 -27.67
N ILE A 96 22.58 45.68 -28.00
CA ILE A 96 21.78 45.77 -29.25
C ILE A 96 20.74 46.88 -29.09
N GLU A 97 19.98 46.88 -28.00
CA GLU A 97 18.98 47.90 -27.68
C GLU A 97 19.61 49.30 -27.67
N LYS A 98 20.76 49.46 -27.01
CA LYS A 98 21.51 50.73 -27.04
C LYS A 98 22.14 51.07 -28.39
N ALA A 99 22.36 50.10 -29.28
CA ALA A 99 22.81 50.39 -30.65
C ALA A 99 21.65 50.86 -31.54
N GLU A 100 20.46 50.29 -31.35
CA GLU A 100 19.22 50.72 -32.02
C GLU A 100 18.83 52.14 -31.60
N GLU A 101 18.88 52.46 -30.30
CA GLU A 101 18.64 53.83 -29.80
C GLU A 101 19.63 54.85 -30.41
N VAL A 102 20.89 54.46 -30.64
CA VAL A 102 21.88 55.33 -31.31
C VAL A 102 21.54 55.50 -32.79
N GLU A 103 21.02 54.47 -33.45
CA GLU A 103 20.62 54.53 -34.87
C GLU A 103 19.41 55.45 -35.05
N GLU A 104 18.39 55.32 -34.20
CA GLU A 104 17.19 56.18 -34.16
C GLU A 104 17.58 57.64 -33.90
N ALA A 105 18.36 57.92 -32.85
CA ALA A 105 18.79 59.28 -32.55
C ALA A 105 19.71 59.90 -33.63
N LEU A 106 20.42 59.07 -34.42
CA LEU A 106 21.18 59.53 -35.59
C LEU A 106 20.27 59.87 -36.79
N GLU A 107 19.11 59.24 -36.93
CA GLU A 107 18.07 59.62 -37.89
C GLU A 107 17.44 60.95 -37.51
N ASP A 108 17.08 61.15 -36.23
CA ASP A 108 16.56 62.43 -35.73
C ASP A 108 17.52 63.60 -36.01
N ILE A 109 18.84 63.38 -35.87
CA ILE A 109 19.85 64.36 -36.26
C ILE A 109 19.85 64.65 -37.77
N LYS A 110 19.62 63.65 -38.62
CA LYS A 110 19.56 63.85 -40.07
C LYS A 110 18.33 64.66 -40.43
N GLU A 111 17.19 64.35 -39.84
CA GLU A 111 15.93 65.09 -40.03
C GLU A 111 16.09 66.54 -39.58
N ALA A 112 16.53 66.79 -38.35
CA ALA A 112 16.77 68.14 -37.83
C ALA A 112 17.80 68.93 -38.66
N LYS A 113 18.79 68.26 -39.28
CA LYS A 113 19.76 68.92 -40.17
C LYS A 113 19.18 69.28 -41.54
N GLU A 114 18.27 68.48 -42.07
CA GLU A 114 17.54 68.83 -43.29
C GLU A 114 16.55 69.97 -43.01
N GLU A 115 15.85 69.98 -41.87
CA GLU A 115 15.00 71.11 -41.46
C GLU A 115 15.79 72.41 -41.32
N VAL A 116 16.99 72.38 -40.72
CA VAL A 116 17.91 73.54 -40.67
C VAL A 116 18.32 74.02 -42.07
N LYS A 117 18.42 73.11 -43.03
CA LYS A 117 18.82 73.41 -44.40
C LYS A 117 17.66 74.03 -45.19
N GLU A 118 16.45 73.50 -45.04
CA GLU A 118 15.22 74.08 -45.61
C GLU A 118 14.92 75.46 -45.02
N ALA A 119 15.02 75.64 -43.70
CA ALA A 119 14.84 76.92 -43.04
C ALA A 119 15.84 77.99 -43.52
N LYS A 120 17.10 77.59 -43.82
CA LYS A 120 18.12 78.49 -44.37
C LYS A 120 17.83 78.92 -45.81
N GLU A 121 17.14 78.09 -46.59
CA GLU A 121 16.74 78.39 -47.97
C GLU A 121 15.50 79.31 -48.02
N GLY A 122 14.60 79.23 -47.02
CA GLY A 122 13.41 80.09 -46.89
C GLY A 122 13.67 81.55 -46.46
N ALA A 123 14.85 81.86 -45.96
CA ALA A 123 15.29 83.19 -45.50
C ALA A 123 14.50 83.79 -44.31
N ASP A 124 13.75 82.98 -43.54
CA ASP A 124 13.17 83.37 -42.26
C ASP A 124 14.19 83.17 -41.12
N ARG A 125 14.39 84.23 -40.33
CA ARG A 125 15.44 84.31 -39.29
C ARG A 125 14.99 83.71 -37.95
N GLU A 126 13.69 83.51 -37.77
CA GLU A 126 13.10 82.93 -36.56
C GLU A 126 13.05 81.40 -36.69
N GLU A 127 12.55 80.87 -37.82
CA GLU A 127 12.60 79.43 -38.16
C GLU A 127 14.03 78.87 -38.20
N THR A 128 15.01 79.62 -38.73
CA THR A 128 16.41 79.17 -38.71
C THR A 128 17.03 79.11 -37.32
N LYS A 129 16.49 79.84 -36.34
CA LYS A 129 16.97 79.76 -34.95
C LYS A 129 16.36 78.57 -34.23
N GLU A 130 15.07 78.34 -34.40
CA GLU A 130 14.32 77.23 -33.80
C GLU A 130 14.88 75.89 -34.31
N ALA A 131 14.96 75.69 -35.62
CA ALA A 131 15.57 74.48 -36.20
C ALA A 131 17.04 74.28 -35.77
N ALA A 132 17.79 75.37 -35.55
CA ALA A 132 19.18 75.28 -35.07
C ALA A 132 19.29 74.98 -33.56
N GLU A 133 18.24 75.22 -32.78
CA GLU A 133 18.13 74.83 -31.38
C GLU A 133 17.74 73.34 -31.29
N ASP A 134 16.76 72.90 -32.08
CA ASP A 134 16.34 71.49 -32.19
C ASP A 134 17.50 70.60 -32.66
N ALA A 135 18.25 71.03 -33.68
CA ALA A 135 19.45 70.31 -34.13
C ALA A 135 20.55 70.23 -33.05
N LYS A 136 20.62 71.21 -32.13
CA LYS A 136 21.57 71.16 -30.99
C LYS A 136 21.08 70.21 -29.91
N GLU A 137 19.78 70.17 -29.64
CA GLU A 137 19.16 69.26 -28.68
C GLU A 137 19.31 67.81 -29.13
N ALA A 138 18.95 67.49 -30.37
CA ALA A 138 19.17 66.17 -30.98
C ALA A 138 20.67 65.77 -30.96
N THR A 139 21.57 66.73 -31.17
CA THR A 139 23.02 66.48 -31.04
C THR A 139 23.48 66.23 -29.60
N ALA A 140 22.81 66.81 -28.61
CA ALA A 140 23.10 66.57 -27.19
C ALA A 140 22.57 65.19 -26.74
N GLU A 141 21.39 64.81 -27.20
CA GLU A 141 20.76 63.51 -26.95
C GLU A 141 21.62 62.35 -27.48
N VAL A 142 22.05 62.41 -28.74
CA VAL A 142 22.98 61.40 -29.30
C VAL A 142 24.26 61.27 -28.50
N LYS A 143 24.79 62.35 -27.91
CA LYS A 143 26.02 62.26 -27.09
C LYS A 143 25.79 61.49 -25.78
N GLU A 144 24.62 61.64 -25.16
CA GLU A 144 24.27 60.86 -23.96
C GLU A 144 24.00 59.40 -24.33
N VAL A 145 23.19 59.12 -25.36
CA VAL A 145 22.92 57.74 -25.80
C VAL A 145 24.21 57.01 -26.23
N LEU A 146 25.11 57.69 -26.96
CA LEU A 146 26.42 57.13 -27.34
C LEU A 146 27.32 56.83 -26.13
N LYS A 147 27.18 57.59 -25.04
CA LYS A 147 27.92 57.38 -23.80
C LYS A 147 27.37 56.17 -23.04
N GLU A 148 26.05 55.98 -23.03
CA GLU A 148 25.40 54.79 -22.47
C GLU A 148 25.74 53.52 -23.27
N ALA A 149 25.69 53.57 -24.60
CA ALA A 149 26.08 52.46 -25.48
C ALA A 149 27.54 52.03 -25.25
N LYS A 150 28.47 52.99 -25.13
CA LYS A 150 29.88 52.70 -24.80
C LYS A 150 30.06 52.11 -23.41
N LEU A 151 29.20 52.46 -22.46
CA LEU A 151 29.21 51.89 -21.12
C LEU A 151 28.73 50.44 -21.15
N ALA A 152 27.67 50.12 -21.91
CA ALA A 152 27.16 48.77 -22.11
C ALA A 152 28.20 47.86 -22.78
N GLU A 153 28.86 48.32 -23.85
CA GLU A 153 29.97 47.59 -24.50
C GLU A 153 31.12 47.28 -23.52
N LYS A 154 31.41 48.21 -22.60
CA LYS A 154 32.47 48.03 -21.60
C LYS A 154 32.12 46.99 -20.53
N LYS A 155 30.85 46.85 -20.14
CA LYS A 155 30.41 45.85 -19.14
C LYS A 155 30.72 44.43 -19.60
N LEU A 156 30.44 44.12 -20.87
CA LEU A 156 30.76 42.83 -21.48
C LEU A 156 32.27 42.63 -21.65
N ALA A 157 33.02 43.71 -21.89
CA ALA A 157 34.46 43.66 -22.12
C ALA A 157 35.32 43.50 -20.84
N GLN A 158 34.75 43.72 -19.65
CA GLN A 158 35.49 43.67 -18.38
C GLN A 158 35.52 42.29 -17.73
N ASP A 159 34.58 41.41 -18.07
CA ASP A 159 34.49 40.08 -17.48
C ASP A 159 35.04 39.00 -18.42
N LYS A 160 36.13 38.37 -18.00
CA LYS A 160 36.81 37.33 -18.78
C LYS A 160 35.94 36.09 -19.00
N SER A 161 35.08 35.75 -18.04
CA SER A 161 34.19 34.58 -18.12
C SER A 161 33.07 34.78 -19.15
N LEU A 162 32.56 36.00 -19.26
CA LEU A 162 31.54 36.37 -20.25
C LEU A 162 32.14 36.43 -21.66
N GLN A 163 33.38 36.92 -21.80
CA GLN A 163 34.10 36.88 -23.08
C GLN A 163 34.34 35.46 -23.57
N GLU A 164 34.66 34.54 -22.65
CA GLU A 164 34.86 33.14 -22.97
C GLU A 164 33.55 32.48 -23.45
N ALA A 165 32.43 32.73 -22.78
CA ALA A 165 31.11 32.25 -23.21
C ALA A 165 30.73 32.76 -24.62
N VAL A 166 31.00 34.04 -24.91
CA VAL A 166 30.78 34.64 -26.24
C VAL A 166 31.70 34.03 -27.30
N ALA A 167 32.97 33.78 -26.95
CA ALA A 167 33.93 33.18 -27.87
C ALA A 167 33.56 31.73 -28.23
N ILE A 168 33.12 30.94 -27.25
CA ILE A 168 32.67 29.56 -27.43
C ILE A 168 31.40 29.50 -28.27
N ALA A 169 30.42 30.38 -28.00
CA ALA A 169 29.21 30.47 -28.82
C ALA A 169 29.57 30.81 -30.29
N LYS A 170 30.50 31.75 -30.51
CA LYS A 170 30.96 32.15 -31.84
C LYS A 170 31.73 31.02 -32.56
N SER A 171 32.54 30.24 -31.85
CA SER A 171 33.25 29.11 -32.44
C SER A 171 32.31 27.97 -32.82
N LYS A 172 31.35 27.62 -31.96
CA LYS A 172 30.35 26.58 -32.25
C LYS A 172 29.47 26.94 -33.45
N ALA A 173 29.00 28.18 -33.53
CA ALA A 173 28.23 28.66 -34.69
C ALA A 173 29.04 28.57 -36.00
N LYS A 174 30.36 28.79 -35.94
CA LYS A 174 31.27 28.68 -37.10
C LYS A 174 31.50 27.23 -37.54
N GLU A 175 31.55 26.28 -36.60
CA GLU A 175 31.66 24.85 -36.90
C GLU A 175 30.40 24.29 -37.58
N GLU A 176 29.24 24.86 -37.29
CA GLU A 176 27.94 24.45 -37.84
C GLU A 176 27.58 25.13 -39.16
N GLY A 177 28.51 25.93 -39.74
CA GLY A 177 28.36 26.53 -41.06
C GLY A 177 27.54 27.83 -41.12
N GLU A 178 27.19 28.43 -39.97
CA GLU A 178 26.51 29.73 -39.91
C GLU A 178 27.51 30.86 -40.19
N THR A 179 27.24 31.66 -41.24
CA THR A 179 28.11 32.78 -41.65
C THR A 179 27.82 34.01 -40.79
N ILE A 180 28.46 34.11 -39.62
CA ILE A 180 28.45 35.35 -38.84
C ILE A 180 29.40 36.34 -39.52
N ALA A 181 28.86 37.42 -40.09
CA ALA A 181 29.66 38.48 -40.71
C ALA A 181 30.67 39.05 -39.69
N MET A 182 31.97 39.01 -40.02
CA MET A 182 33.08 39.39 -39.13
C MET A 182 33.24 40.90 -38.89
N SER A 183 32.19 41.69 -39.11
CA SER A 183 32.19 43.13 -38.89
C SER A 183 31.43 43.42 -37.59
N ASP A 184 32.15 43.52 -36.47
CA ASP A 184 31.62 43.76 -35.11
C ASP A 184 30.81 45.08 -34.95
N LYS A 185 30.54 45.82 -36.04
CA LYS A 185 29.92 47.16 -36.02
C LYS A 185 28.50 47.24 -36.59
N SER A 186 27.96 46.22 -37.26
CA SER A 186 26.57 46.28 -37.77
C SER A 186 25.58 45.62 -36.81
N THR A 187 24.37 46.17 -36.72
CA THR A 187 23.26 45.67 -35.90
C THR A 187 22.94 44.20 -36.24
N GLU A 188 22.96 43.83 -37.52
CA GLU A 188 22.78 42.45 -38.01
C GLU A 188 23.84 41.46 -37.45
N ALA A 189 25.10 41.89 -37.32
CA ALA A 189 26.15 41.03 -36.76
C ALA A 189 25.97 40.82 -35.25
N LYS A 190 25.42 41.81 -34.54
CA LYS A 190 25.10 41.71 -33.11
C LYS A 190 23.91 40.77 -32.88
N GLU A 191 22.88 40.83 -33.72
CA GLU A 191 21.74 39.89 -33.69
C GLU A 191 22.14 38.43 -34.00
N GLY A 192 23.02 38.22 -34.98
CA GLY A 192 23.56 36.89 -35.28
C GLY A 192 24.31 36.29 -34.09
N LEU A 193 25.07 37.09 -33.35
CA LEU A 193 25.76 36.65 -32.13
C LEU A 193 24.79 36.36 -30.97
N LYS A 194 23.72 37.16 -30.81
CA LYS A 194 22.65 36.89 -29.85
C LYS A 194 21.99 35.53 -30.12
N THR A 195 21.71 35.24 -31.39
CA THR A 195 21.14 33.95 -31.80
C THR A 195 22.09 32.79 -31.48
N ALA A 196 23.38 32.95 -31.78
CA ALA A 196 24.41 31.95 -31.44
C ALA A 196 24.53 31.72 -29.93
N LEU A 197 24.43 32.76 -29.11
CA LEU A 197 24.42 32.65 -27.63
C LEU A 197 23.19 31.89 -27.12
N ILE A 198 21.99 32.19 -27.63
CA ILE A 198 20.75 31.49 -27.24
C ILE A 198 20.83 30.01 -27.60
N LYS A 199 21.36 29.69 -28.79
CA LYS A 199 21.61 28.30 -29.22
C LYS A 199 22.61 27.61 -28.29
N HIS A 200 23.72 28.28 -27.96
CA HIS A 200 24.72 27.75 -27.04
C HIS A 200 24.16 27.48 -25.63
N ILE A 201 23.34 28.40 -25.09
CA ILE A 201 22.64 28.22 -23.81
C ILE A 201 21.71 27.00 -23.89
N THR A 202 21.03 26.79 -25.01
CA THR A 202 20.14 25.64 -25.21
C THR A 202 20.91 24.32 -25.23
N ASP A 203 22.07 24.28 -25.87
CA ASP A 203 22.96 23.11 -25.85
C ASP A 203 23.47 22.82 -24.45
N LEU A 204 23.94 23.84 -23.74
CA LEU A 204 24.42 23.70 -22.35
C LEU A 204 23.29 23.22 -21.42
N ARG A 205 22.06 23.72 -21.59
CA ARG A 205 20.89 23.23 -20.85
C ARG A 205 20.58 21.76 -21.15
N THR A 206 20.79 21.33 -22.40
CA THR A 206 20.62 19.92 -22.80
C THR A 206 21.71 19.04 -22.16
N GLU A 207 22.97 19.48 -22.18
CA GLU A 207 24.08 18.81 -21.49
C GLU A 207 23.82 18.72 -19.98
N ARG A 208 23.34 19.80 -19.35
CA ARG A 208 22.96 19.82 -17.93
C ARG A 208 21.86 18.81 -17.62
N THR A 209 20.82 18.73 -18.44
CA THR A 209 19.74 17.73 -18.23
C THR A 209 20.30 16.32 -18.30
N ALA A 210 21.10 16.02 -19.32
CA ALA A 210 21.72 14.70 -19.47
C ALA A 210 22.69 14.37 -18.30
N LEU A 211 23.33 15.39 -17.72
CA LEU A 211 24.18 15.25 -16.53
C LEU A 211 23.34 14.99 -15.27
N ILE A 212 22.21 15.69 -15.10
CA ILE A 212 21.26 15.46 -14.00
C ILE A 212 20.69 14.04 -14.06
N ASP A 213 20.34 13.53 -15.25
CA ASP A 213 19.82 12.17 -15.40
C ASP A 213 20.84 11.11 -14.97
N ARG A 214 22.12 11.30 -15.32
CA ARG A 214 23.21 10.44 -14.86
C ARG A 214 23.46 10.57 -13.36
N PHE A 215 23.42 11.79 -12.84
CA PHE A 215 23.60 12.03 -11.41
C PHE A 215 22.47 11.40 -10.58
N ASN A 216 21.23 11.43 -11.06
CA ASN A 216 20.10 10.76 -10.41
C ASN A 216 20.29 9.23 -10.31
N ILE A 217 21.00 8.60 -11.24
CA ILE A 217 21.33 7.17 -11.18
C ILE A 217 22.34 6.91 -10.06
N VAL A 218 23.36 7.78 -9.93
CA VAL A 218 24.34 7.71 -8.83
C VAL A 218 23.64 7.86 -7.48
N LEU A 219 22.73 8.84 -7.36
CA LEU A 219 21.95 9.07 -6.15
C LEU A 219 20.99 7.92 -5.83
N ALA A 220 20.36 7.32 -6.85
CA ALA A 220 19.48 6.17 -6.66
C ALA A 220 20.25 4.94 -6.14
N GLU A 221 21.45 4.68 -6.66
CA GLU A 221 22.30 3.59 -6.16
C GLU A 221 22.82 3.90 -4.74
N LEU A 222 23.19 5.16 -4.46
CA LEU A 222 23.59 5.60 -3.10
C LEU A 222 22.46 5.43 -2.07
N ASP A 223 21.23 5.85 -2.41
CA ASP A 223 20.04 5.68 -1.57
C ASP A 223 19.73 4.20 -1.31
N SER A 224 19.87 3.35 -2.33
CA SER A 224 19.69 1.89 -2.20
C SER A 224 20.66 1.25 -1.20
N LYS A 225 21.81 1.89 -0.94
CA LYS A 225 22.84 1.46 0.02
C LYS A 225 22.83 2.27 1.32
N GLY A 226 21.79 3.07 1.54
CA GLY A 226 21.57 3.82 2.79
C GLY A 226 22.45 5.07 2.94
N GLY A 227 22.83 5.72 1.84
CA GLY A 227 23.48 7.04 1.84
C GLY A 227 22.49 8.21 2.00
N GLU A 228 23.00 9.40 2.34
CA GLU A 228 22.19 10.62 2.45
C GLU A 228 22.18 11.42 1.13
N THR A 229 21.01 11.62 0.53
CA THR A 229 20.85 12.28 -0.79
C THR A 229 20.12 13.62 -0.76
N LYS A 230 19.51 14.00 0.37
CA LYS A 230 18.56 15.13 0.48
C LYS A 230 19.12 16.48 0.03
N GLU A 231 20.39 16.75 0.32
CA GLU A 231 21.04 18.00 -0.09
C GLU A 231 21.19 18.08 -1.61
N TYR A 232 21.62 16.96 -2.24
CA TYR A 232 21.72 16.84 -3.68
C TYR A 232 20.36 16.97 -4.36
N ASP A 233 19.32 16.31 -3.84
CA ASP A 233 17.95 16.42 -4.37
C ASP A 233 17.43 17.86 -4.34
N THR A 234 17.76 18.60 -3.29
CA THR A 234 17.36 20.00 -3.13
C THR A 234 18.08 20.88 -4.15
N TYR A 235 19.38 20.66 -4.34
CA TYR A 235 20.18 21.37 -5.34
C TYR A 235 19.69 21.06 -6.77
N ILE A 236 19.50 19.78 -7.12
CA ILE A 236 18.97 19.35 -8.43
C ILE A 236 17.63 20.01 -8.71
N LYS A 237 16.71 20.07 -7.74
CA LYS A 237 15.41 20.76 -7.91
C LYS A 237 15.55 22.25 -8.16
N ALA A 238 16.53 22.90 -7.55
CA ALA A 238 16.80 24.33 -7.77
C ALA A 238 17.33 24.60 -9.19
N VAL A 239 18.17 23.71 -9.73
CA VAL A 239 18.84 23.92 -11.03
C VAL A 239 18.14 23.26 -12.23
N SER A 240 17.23 22.31 -12.00
CA SER A 240 16.41 21.65 -13.04
C SER A 240 15.21 22.47 -13.47
N GLY A 241 14.86 23.53 -12.72
CA GLY A 241 13.75 24.41 -13.04
C GLY A 241 13.94 25.10 -14.40
N ILE A 242 13.09 24.76 -15.37
CA ILE A 242 12.92 25.55 -16.58
C ILE A 242 12.17 26.82 -16.15
N LYS A 243 12.87 27.94 -15.94
CA LYS A 243 12.23 29.25 -15.96
C LYS A 243 11.77 29.50 -17.39
N VAL A 244 10.52 29.16 -17.67
CA VAL A 244 9.86 29.50 -18.93
C VAL A 244 9.51 30.98 -18.84
N ASP A 245 10.35 31.84 -19.40
CA ASP A 245 9.94 33.21 -19.70
C ASP A 245 8.87 33.15 -20.79
N VAL A 246 7.64 33.55 -20.43
CA VAL A 246 6.42 33.37 -21.24
C VAL A 246 6.30 34.46 -22.33
N THR A 247 7.39 35.13 -22.69
CA THR A 247 7.36 36.29 -23.61
C THR A 247 7.71 35.94 -25.06
N ASP A 248 8.07 34.69 -25.38
CA ASP A 248 8.25 34.23 -26.77
C ASP A 248 7.46 32.93 -27.05
N ALA A 249 6.32 33.09 -27.73
CA ALA A 249 5.42 31.99 -28.09
C ALA A 249 6.05 30.99 -29.08
N SER A 250 7.09 31.39 -29.82
CA SER A 250 7.81 30.56 -30.80
C SER A 250 8.85 29.63 -30.14
N ALA A 251 9.55 30.10 -29.12
CA ALA A 251 10.54 29.33 -28.36
C ALA A 251 9.85 28.24 -27.50
N THR A 252 8.73 28.58 -26.88
CA THR A 252 7.92 27.66 -26.06
C THR A 252 7.37 26.50 -26.89
N TRP A 253 6.93 26.77 -28.13
CA TRP A 253 6.44 25.73 -29.04
C TRP A 253 7.55 24.76 -29.46
N THR A 254 8.77 25.27 -29.70
CA THR A 254 9.92 24.45 -30.11
C THR A 254 10.37 23.52 -28.99
N THR A 255 10.40 23.99 -27.74
CA THR A 255 10.72 23.15 -26.56
C THR A 255 9.66 22.07 -26.33
N ILE A 256 8.37 22.38 -26.49
CA ILE A 256 7.29 21.40 -26.37
C ILE A 256 7.39 20.35 -27.48
N THR A 257 7.65 20.75 -28.74
CA THR A 257 7.81 19.81 -29.85
C THR A 257 9.09 18.98 -29.74
N GLY A 258 10.18 19.55 -29.22
CA GLY A 258 11.44 18.86 -28.98
C GLY A 258 11.30 17.82 -27.87
N TRP A 259 10.61 18.15 -26.77
CA TRP A 259 10.24 17.18 -25.75
C TRP A 259 9.27 16.12 -26.27
N LEU A 260 8.29 16.49 -27.11
CA LEU A 260 7.30 15.56 -27.68
C LEU A 260 7.96 14.53 -28.60
N MET A 261 8.92 14.97 -29.43
CA MET A 261 9.62 14.14 -30.41
C MET A 261 10.89 13.47 -29.86
N SER A 262 11.31 13.78 -28.64
CA SER A 262 12.47 13.11 -28.02
C SER A 262 12.14 11.66 -27.65
N ALA A 263 13.11 10.77 -27.84
CA ALA A 263 12.98 9.35 -27.53
C ALA A 263 12.73 9.08 -26.04
N GLU A 264 13.16 9.98 -25.15
CA GLU A 264 13.06 9.84 -23.69
C GLU A 264 11.92 10.66 -23.06
N GLY A 265 11.33 11.60 -23.80
CA GLY A 265 10.23 12.47 -23.38
C GLY A 265 8.86 11.99 -23.85
N GLY A 266 8.23 12.76 -24.74
CA GLY A 266 6.84 12.58 -25.16
C GLY A 266 6.58 11.30 -25.94
N PHE A 267 7.54 10.79 -26.73
CA PHE A 267 7.39 9.51 -27.42
C PHE A 267 7.27 8.34 -26.42
N ARG A 268 8.11 8.31 -25.38
CA ARG A 268 8.03 7.31 -24.29
C ARG A 268 6.68 7.40 -23.58
N TRP A 269 6.23 8.60 -23.24
CA TRP A 269 4.92 8.79 -22.60
C TRP A 269 3.77 8.35 -23.51
N ALA A 270 3.81 8.66 -24.80
CA ALA A 270 2.81 8.21 -25.78
C ALA A 270 2.76 6.66 -25.87
N VAL A 271 3.93 5.99 -25.90
CA VAL A 271 4.01 4.52 -25.87
C VAL A 271 3.42 3.96 -24.56
N ASN A 272 3.72 4.56 -23.41
CA ASN A 272 3.19 4.13 -22.12
C ASN A 272 1.68 4.36 -22.00
N VAL A 273 1.16 5.45 -22.56
CA VAL A 273 -0.28 5.72 -22.66
C VAL A 273 -0.97 4.72 -23.58
N ILE A 274 -0.37 4.36 -24.73
CA ILE A 274 -0.89 3.31 -25.60
C ILE A 274 -0.94 1.98 -24.87
N LYS A 275 0.14 1.58 -24.17
CA LYS A 275 0.16 0.37 -23.33
C LYS A 275 -0.95 0.39 -22.29
N PHE A 276 -1.11 1.51 -21.57
CA PHE A 276 -2.19 1.71 -20.60
C PHE A 276 -3.57 1.46 -21.22
N ILE A 277 -3.87 2.10 -22.36
CA ILE A 277 -5.15 1.96 -23.04
C ILE A 277 -5.38 0.52 -23.49
N VAL A 278 -4.36 -0.12 -24.08
CA VAL A 278 -4.44 -1.53 -24.51
C VAL A 278 -4.73 -2.45 -23.33
N ILE A 279 -4.03 -2.28 -22.21
CA ILE A 279 -4.26 -3.07 -20.99
C ILE A 279 -5.69 -2.87 -20.48
N VAL A 280 -6.17 -1.62 -20.39
CA VAL A 280 -7.55 -1.32 -19.96
C VAL A 280 -8.57 -2.00 -20.87
N ILE A 281 -8.38 -1.96 -22.19
CA ILE A 281 -9.27 -2.61 -23.16
C ILE A 281 -9.26 -4.14 -22.96
N VAL A 282 -8.08 -4.75 -22.82
CA VAL A 282 -7.94 -6.19 -22.60
C VAL A 282 -8.66 -6.60 -21.31
N PHE A 283 -8.44 -5.90 -20.21
CA PHE A 283 -9.11 -6.20 -18.95
C PHE A 283 -10.60 -5.90 -18.97
N TYR A 284 -11.04 -4.91 -19.74
CA TYR A 284 -12.46 -4.67 -19.98
C TYR A 284 -13.11 -5.86 -20.69
N LEU A 285 -12.48 -6.38 -21.74
CA LEU A 285 -12.94 -7.60 -22.43
C LEU A 285 -12.93 -8.82 -21.50
N LEU A 286 -11.86 -9.01 -20.72
CA LEU A 286 -11.78 -10.07 -19.72
C LEU A 286 -12.88 -9.95 -18.65
N SER A 287 -13.24 -8.73 -18.24
CA SER A 287 -14.33 -8.51 -17.29
C SER A 287 -15.67 -8.97 -17.86
N ILE A 288 -15.92 -8.76 -19.16
CA ILE A 288 -17.14 -9.23 -19.82
C ILE A 288 -17.15 -10.76 -19.84
N VAL A 289 -16.02 -11.40 -20.16
CA VAL A 289 -15.89 -12.86 -20.16
C VAL A 289 -16.11 -13.42 -18.74
N ALA A 290 -15.47 -12.85 -17.73
CA ALA A 290 -15.64 -13.23 -16.33
C ALA A 290 -17.09 -13.09 -15.86
N GLY A 291 -17.77 -12.00 -16.23
CA GLY A 291 -19.18 -11.79 -15.94
C GLY A 291 -20.09 -12.83 -16.63
N LYS A 292 -19.82 -13.16 -17.89
CA LYS A 292 -20.54 -14.22 -18.61
C LYS A 292 -20.30 -15.61 -17.99
N ALA A 293 -19.06 -15.90 -17.59
CA ALA A 293 -18.71 -17.14 -16.91
C ALA A 293 -19.42 -17.26 -15.55
N ALA A 294 -19.36 -16.21 -14.73
CA ALA A 294 -20.10 -16.12 -13.47
C ALA A 294 -21.61 -16.31 -13.69
N LYS A 295 -22.19 -15.62 -14.67
CA LYS A 295 -23.62 -15.79 -15.02
C LYS A 295 -23.94 -17.24 -15.38
N LYS A 296 -23.13 -17.90 -16.21
CA LYS A 296 -23.34 -19.29 -16.64
C LYS A 296 -23.25 -20.28 -15.47
N THR A 297 -22.34 -20.04 -14.52
CA THR A 297 -22.17 -20.88 -13.32
C THR A 297 -23.33 -20.69 -12.35
N PHE A 298 -23.67 -19.44 -12.03
CA PHE A 298 -24.70 -19.14 -11.02
C PHE A 298 -26.13 -19.23 -11.55
N SER A 299 -26.36 -19.17 -12.88
CA SER A 299 -27.71 -19.37 -13.45
C SER A 299 -28.21 -20.81 -13.32
N LYS A 300 -27.30 -21.80 -13.23
CA LYS A 300 -27.65 -23.22 -13.14
C LYS A 300 -28.12 -23.66 -11.74
N SER A 301 -27.71 -22.98 -10.69
CA SER A 301 -28.13 -23.31 -9.32
C SER A 301 -29.49 -22.69 -9.04
N GLN A 302 -30.50 -23.48 -8.67
CA GLN A 302 -31.82 -22.99 -8.24
C GLN A 302 -31.79 -22.36 -6.83
N HIS A 303 -30.70 -22.55 -6.07
CA HIS A 303 -30.61 -22.18 -4.66
C HIS A 303 -30.19 -20.72 -4.40
N PHE A 304 -29.70 -19.99 -5.40
CA PHE A 304 -29.31 -18.59 -5.23
C PHE A 304 -30.46 -17.64 -5.58
N SER A 305 -30.73 -16.68 -4.70
CA SER A 305 -31.64 -15.56 -5.00
C SER A 305 -31.13 -14.74 -6.18
N ALA A 306 -32.04 -14.09 -6.91
CA ALA A 306 -31.67 -13.22 -8.04
C ALA A 306 -30.66 -12.13 -7.60
N LEU A 307 -30.90 -11.52 -6.43
CA LEU A 307 -30.03 -10.49 -5.85
C LEU A 307 -28.60 -10.98 -5.62
N LEU A 308 -28.44 -12.18 -5.05
CA LEU A 308 -27.10 -12.73 -4.79
C LEU A 308 -26.37 -13.06 -6.10
N ARG A 309 -27.07 -13.57 -7.11
CA ARG A 309 -26.48 -13.83 -8.43
C ARG A 309 -25.99 -12.54 -9.08
N ASP A 310 -26.81 -11.50 -9.09
CA ASP A 310 -26.46 -10.21 -9.68
C ASP A 310 -25.29 -9.57 -8.94
N PHE A 311 -25.27 -9.66 -7.60
CA PHE A 311 -24.15 -9.22 -6.79
C PHE A 311 -22.84 -9.97 -7.15
N LEU A 312 -22.86 -11.30 -7.27
CA LEU A 312 -21.67 -12.09 -7.61
C LEU A 312 -21.16 -11.81 -9.03
N ILE A 313 -22.07 -11.68 -10.00
CA ILE A 313 -21.72 -11.33 -11.39
C ILE A 313 -21.08 -9.94 -11.42
N MET A 314 -21.69 -8.95 -10.74
CA MET A 314 -21.17 -7.58 -10.69
C MET A 314 -19.82 -7.53 -9.98
N SER A 315 -19.66 -8.27 -8.88
CA SER A 315 -18.42 -8.34 -8.11
C SER A 315 -17.28 -8.95 -8.93
N ALA A 316 -17.54 -10.05 -9.66
CA ALA A 316 -16.54 -10.65 -10.54
C ALA A 316 -16.06 -9.69 -11.64
N ARG A 317 -16.99 -8.96 -12.28
CA ARG A 317 -16.63 -7.96 -13.31
C ARG A 317 -15.81 -6.82 -12.72
N ARG A 318 -16.24 -6.27 -11.59
CA ARG A 318 -15.56 -5.17 -10.90
C ARG A 318 -14.17 -5.57 -10.42
N LEU A 319 -14.01 -6.79 -9.89
CA LEU A 319 -12.71 -7.29 -9.42
C LEU A 319 -11.70 -7.39 -10.57
N VAL A 320 -12.11 -7.94 -11.72
CA VAL A 320 -11.24 -8.03 -12.90
C VAL A 320 -10.85 -6.65 -13.41
N LEU A 321 -11.80 -5.71 -13.49
CA LEU A 321 -11.52 -4.32 -13.87
C LEU A 321 -10.58 -3.63 -12.89
N PHE A 322 -10.78 -3.85 -11.59
CA PHE A 322 -9.95 -3.28 -10.54
C PHE A 322 -8.50 -3.77 -10.66
N ILE A 323 -8.28 -5.07 -10.83
CA ILE A 323 -6.95 -5.64 -11.10
C ILE A 323 -6.35 -5.03 -12.38
N GLY A 324 -7.14 -4.95 -13.45
CA GLY A 324 -6.71 -4.36 -14.71
C GLY A 324 -6.27 -2.91 -14.61
N LEU A 325 -6.95 -2.11 -13.78
CA LEU A 325 -6.57 -0.73 -13.53
C LEU A 325 -5.17 -0.62 -12.90
N PHE A 326 -4.84 -1.48 -11.92
CA PHE A 326 -3.50 -1.47 -11.31
C PHE A 326 -2.41 -1.92 -12.28
N VAL A 327 -2.68 -2.96 -13.07
CA VAL A 327 -1.76 -3.41 -14.12
C VAL A 327 -1.54 -2.30 -15.15
N ALA A 328 -2.60 -1.56 -15.51
CA ALA A 328 -2.51 -0.43 -16.42
C ALA A 328 -1.71 0.73 -15.80
N LEU A 329 -1.98 1.12 -14.56
CA LEU A 329 -1.22 2.18 -13.85
C LEU A 329 0.27 1.85 -13.74
N SER A 330 0.63 0.58 -13.57
CA SER A 330 2.02 0.15 -13.60
C SER A 330 2.69 0.38 -14.96
N ALA A 331 1.94 0.31 -16.07
CA ALA A 331 2.45 0.60 -17.41
C ALA A 331 2.70 2.10 -17.65
N LEU A 332 2.15 2.97 -16.81
CA LEU A 332 2.46 4.41 -16.78
C LEU A 332 3.66 4.73 -15.88
N GLU A 333 4.39 3.72 -15.38
CA GLU A 333 5.54 3.89 -14.46
C GLU A 333 5.16 4.62 -13.16
N VAL A 334 3.88 4.65 -12.81
CA VAL A 334 3.39 5.23 -11.55
C VAL A 334 3.69 4.26 -10.41
N ASN A 335 4.27 4.77 -9.32
CA ASN A 335 4.49 3.99 -8.11
C ASN A 335 3.14 3.63 -7.45
N ILE A 336 2.68 2.40 -7.67
CA ILE A 336 1.45 1.85 -7.05
C ILE A 336 1.66 1.33 -5.62
N GLY A 337 2.89 1.35 -5.09
CA GLY A 337 3.25 0.85 -3.77
C GLY A 337 2.41 1.43 -2.63
N PRO A 338 2.25 2.77 -2.52
CA PRO A 338 1.39 3.39 -1.50
C PRO A 338 -0.07 2.92 -1.57
N VAL A 339 -0.62 2.75 -2.77
CA VAL A 339 -2.02 2.30 -2.95
C VAL A 339 -2.15 0.83 -2.56
N LEU A 340 -1.18 -0.02 -2.93
CA LEU A 340 -1.12 -1.41 -2.52
C LEU A 340 -1.00 -1.54 -1.00
N ALA A 341 -0.24 -0.66 -0.34
CA ALA A 341 -0.13 -0.64 1.12
C ALA A 341 -1.49 -0.35 1.79
N ILE A 342 -2.23 0.65 1.28
CA ILE A 342 -3.59 0.98 1.77
C ILE A 342 -4.56 -0.20 1.54
N ILE A 343 -4.52 -0.81 0.35
CA ILE A 343 -5.36 -1.98 0.03
C ILE A 343 -4.99 -3.17 0.92
N GLY A 344 -3.71 -3.40 1.18
CA GLY A 344 -3.24 -4.44 2.09
C GLY A 344 -3.78 -4.23 3.50
N ALA A 345 -3.70 -2.99 4.02
CA ALA A 345 -4.27 -2.64 5.32
C ALA A 345 -5.79 -2.82 5.36
N ALA A 346 -6.52 -2.35 4.34
CA ALA A 346 -7.97 -2.55 4.23
C ALA A 346 -8.34 -4.04 4.13
N GLY A 347 -7.58 -4.82 3.36
CA GLY A 347 -7.75 -6.26 3.21
C GLY A 347 -7.55 -7.00 4.53
N PHE A 348 -6.56 -6.59 5.32
CA PHE A 348 -6.36 -7.10 6.68
C PHE A 348 -7.61 -6.83 7.55
N VAL A 349 -8.12 -5.60 7.60
CA VAL A 349 -9.34 -5.27 8.36
C VAL A 349 -10.54 -6.12 7.92
N ILE A 350 -10.74 -6.30 6.61
CA ILE A 350 -11.81 -7.16 6.08
C ILE A 350 -11.60 -8.63 6.51
N ALA A 351 -10.36 -9.13 6.48
CA ALA A 351 -10.04 -10.48 6.92
C ALA A 351 -10.35 -10.69 8.41
N PHE A 352 -10.04 -9.71 9.27
CA PHE A 352 -10.43 -9.74 10.68
C PHE A 352 -11.95 -9.71 10.86
N ALA A 353 -12.66 -8.89 10.10
CA ALA A 353 -14.11 -8.84 10.14
C ALA A 353 -14.76 -10.18 9.73
N LEU A 354 -14.14 -10.91 8.80
CA LEU A 354 -14.62 -12.20 8.30
C LEU A 354 -14.05 -13.42 9.06
N GLN A 355 -13.18 -13.21 10.05
CA GLN A 355 -12.47 -14.28 10.75
C GLN A 355 -13.43 -15.33 11.35
N ASN A 356 -14.52 -14.88 11.99
CA ASN A 356 -15.49 -15.77 12.60
C ASN A 356 -16.28 -16.57 11.55
N SER A 357 -16.67 -15.94 10.43
CA SER A 357 -17.36 -16.63 9.34
C SER A 357 -16.49 -17.69 8.68
N LEU A 358 -15.20 -17.40 8.48
CA LEU A 358 -14.24 -18.34 7.92
C LEU A 358 -13.97 -19.51 8.89
N SER A 359 -13.87 -19.22 10.19
CA SER A 359 -13.74 -20.26 11.23
C SER A 359 -14.95 -21.20 11.23
N ASN A 360 -16.17 -20.67 11.16
CA ASN A 360 -17.38 -21.48 11.05
C ASN A 360 -17.39 -22.36 9.81
N PHE A 361 -17.03 -21.81 8.64
CA PHE A 361 -16.90 -22.56 7.40
C PHE A 361 -15.91 -23.72 7.52
N ALA A 362 -14.72 -23.46 8.09
CA ALA A 362 -13.69 -24.48 8.28
C ALA A 362 -14.15 -25.58 9.25
N SER A 363 -14.76 -25.21 10.38
CA SER A 363 -15.34 -26.17 11.33
C SER A 363 -16.43 -27.01 10.70
N GLY A 364 -17.31 -26.40 9.89
CA GLY A 364 -18.33 -27.14 9.12
C GLY A 364 -17.72 -28.16 8.18
N LEU A 365 -16.68 -27.78 7.42
CA LEU A 365 -15.99 -28.68 6.51
C LEU A 365 -15.30 -29.83 7.26
N LEU A 366 -14.64 -29.56 8.38
CA LEU A 366 -14.00 -30.59 9.21
C LEU A 366 -15.02 -31.57 9.79
N MET A 367 -16.17 -31.09 10.25
CA MET A 367 -17.25 -31.97 10.72
C MET A 367 -17.81 -32.85 9.61
N LEU A 368 -17.94 -32.34 8.38
CA LEU A 368 -18.36 -33.17 7.24
C LEU A 368 -17.33 -34.23 6.87
N ILE A 369 -16.03 -33.95 7.01
CA ILE A 369 -14.94 -34.88 6.70
C ILE A 369 -14.82 -35.97 7.78
N TYR A 370 -14.75 -35.58 9.05
CA TYR A 370 -14.51 -36.50 10.16
C TYR A 370 -15.77 -37.14 10.72
N ARG A 371 -16.93 -36.53 10.43
CA ARG A 371 -18.27 -37.04 10.77
C ARG A 371 -18.39 -37.52 12.24
N PRO A 372 -18.11 -36.65 13.23
CA PRO A 372 -18.21 -37.01 14.65
C PRO A 372 -19.64 -37.35 15.10
N PHE A 373 -20.63 -36.94 14.32
CA PHE A 373 -22.05 -37.25 14.47
C PHE A 373 -22.75 -37.16 13.11
N ASP A 374 -23.98 -37.66 13.07
CA ASP A 374 -24.83 -37.68 11.88
C ASP A 374 -26.17 -36.98 12.05
N LEU A 375 -26.85 -36.73 10.93
CA LEU A 375 -28.25 -36.28 10.95
C LEU A 375 -29.10 -37.29 11.70
N GLY A 376 -29.83 -36.82 12.71
CA GLY A 376 -30.65 -37.63 13.59
C GLY A 376 -29.95 -38.07 14.88
N ASP A 377 -28.65 -37.83 15.06
CA ASP A 377 -27.99 -38.15 16.32
C ASP A 377 -28.42 -37.21 17.45
N LEU A 378 -28.58 -37.75 18.66
CA LEU A 378 -28.74 -36.94 19.88
C LEU A 378 -27.35 -36.58 20.41
N ILE A 379 -27.01 -35.30 20.39
CA ILE A 379 -25.71 -34.81 20.82
C ILE A 379 -25.85 -33.77 21.93
N ASN A 380 -24.84 -33.68 22.79
CA ASN A 380 -24.67 -32.57 23.73
C ASN A 380 -23.41 -31.79 23.34
N VAL A 381 -23.62 -30.55 22.87
CA VAL A 381 -22.58 -29.65 22.36
C VAL A 381 -22.91 -28.22 22.78
N ALA A 382 -21.89 -27.40 23.10
CA ALA A 382 -22.09 -26.01 23.52
C ALA A 382 -23.15 -25.87 24.64
N ASN A 383 -23.12 -26.79 25.61
CA ASN A 383 -24.08 -26.90 26.72
C ASN A 383 -25.55 -27.08 26.29
N THR A 384 -25.79 -27.57 25.07
CA THR A 384 -27.12 -27.81 24.53
C THR A 384 -27.27 -29.27 24.12
N LEU A 385 -28.22 -29.98 24.73
CA LEU A 385 -28.64 -31.32 24.33
C LEU A 385 -29.73 -31.22 23.26
N GLY A 386 -29.51 -31.84 22.10
CA GLY A 386 -30.51 -31.87 21.04
C GLY A 386 -30.21 -32.86 19.93
N LYS A 387 -31.25 -33.25 19.20
CA LYS A 387 -31.16 -34.13 18.03
C LYS A 387 -30.74 -33.30 16.82
N VAL A 388 -29.73 -33.74 16.08
CA VAL A 388 -29.23 -33.04 14.89
C VAL A 388 -30.28 -33.11 13.80
N GLU A 389 -30.79 -31.96 13.39
CA GLU A 389 -31.82 -31.88 12.35
C GLU A 389 -31.23 -31.56 10.99
N SER A 390 -30.30 -30.61 10.93
CA SER A 390 -29.57 -30.27 9.72
C SER A 390 -28.24 -29.60 10.04
N MET A 391 -27.31 -29.64 9.10
CA MET A 391 -26.05 -28.91 9.17
C MET A 391 -25.81 -28.21 7.84
N ASN A 392 -25.40 -26.95 7.89
CA ASN A 392 -24.83 -26.23 6.76
C ASN A 392 -23.36 -25.89 7.05
N LEU A 393 -22.68 -25.24 6.11
CA LEU A 393 -21.25 -24.93 6.27
C LEU A 393 -20.95 -23.98 7.45
N LEU A 394 -21.92 -23.19 7.93
CA LEU A 394 -21.69 -22.19 8.97
C LEU A 394 -22.31 -22.53 10.33
N SER A 395 -23.35 -23.36 10.37
CA SER A 395 -24.13 -23.67 11.57
C SER A 395 -24.74 -25.06 11.53
N THR A 396 -24.94 -25.63 12.73
CA THR A 396 -25.67 -26.87 12.97
C THR A 396 -26.99 -26.55 13.66
N GLN A 397 -28.08 -27.18 13.21
CA GLN A 397 -29.40 -27.04 13.79
C GLN A 397 -29.72 -28.27 14.66
N LEU A 398 -30.05 -28.02 15.91
CA LEU A 398 -30.40 -29.02 16.91
C LEU A 398 -31.86 -28.84 17.32
N ARG A 399 -32.57 -29.95 17.46
CA ARG A 399 -33.92 -29.98 18.01
C ARG A 399 -33.86 -30.51 19.44
N THR A 400 -34.18 -29.68 20.41
CA THR A 400 -34.17 -30.07 21.83
C THR A 400 -35.31 -31.05 22.14
N PRO A 401 -35.25 -31.80 23.26
CA PRO A 401 -36.32 -32.72 23.66
C PRO A 401 -37.69 -32.05 23.88
N ASP A 402 -37.71 -30.76 24.24
CA ASP A 402 -38.91 -29.93 24.35
C ASP A 402 -39.30 -29.24 23.03
N ASN A 403 -38.74 -29.71 21.90
CA ASN A 403 -39.08 -29.31 20.54
C ASN A 403 -38.73 -27.85 20.16
N GLN A 404 -37.64 -27.31 20.71
CA GLN A 404 -37.08 -26.03 20.29
C GLN A 404 -36.01 -26.24 19.21
N LEU A 405 -35.96 -25.35 18.21
CA LEU A 405 -34.92 -25.32 17.20
C LEU A 405 -33.78 -24.40 17.64
N VAL A 406 -32.63 -24.99 17.96
CA VAL A 406 -31.42 -24.28 18.37
C VAL A 406 -30.42 -24.27 17.20
N ILE A 407 -29.95 -23.08 16.82
CA ILE A 407 -28.96 -22.91 15.75
C ILE A 407 -27.62 -22.60 16.40
N VAL A 408 -26.69 -23.54 16.32
CA VAL A 408 -25.36 -23.43 16.93
C VAL A 408 -24.32 -23.13 15.84
N PRO A 409 -23.48 -22.09 15.98
CA PRO A 409 -22.36 -21.86 15.08
C PRO A 409 -21.41 -23.06 15.06
N ASN A 410 -20.95 -23.45 13.88
CA ASN A 410 -20.11 -24.64 13.70
C ASN A 410 -18.78 -24.55 14.47
N ASN A 411 -18.23 -23.35 14.64
CA ASN A 411 -17.01 -23.17 15.43
C ASN A 411 -17.23 -23.42 16.92
N SER A 412 -18.42 -23.16 17.45
CA SER A 412 -18.79 -23.51 18.83
C SER A 412 -18.96 -25.02 19.01
N VAL A 413 -19.47 -25.72 17.99
CA VAL A 413 -19.59 -27.19 18.03
C VAL A 413 -18.22 -27.86 17.98
N TRP A 414 -17.37 -27.45 17.03
CA TRP A 414 -16.04 -28.04 16.83
C TRP A 414 -15.02 -27.62 17.89
N GLY A 415 -15.17 -26.42 18.44
CA GLY A 415 -14.28 -25.87 19.46
C GLY A 415 -14.55 -26.36 20.88
N ASP A 416 -15.62 -27.14 21.09
CA ASP A 416 -16.04 -27.66 22.39
C ASP A 416 -16.07 -29.21 22.40
N VAL A 417 -16.29 -29.81 23.56
CA VAL A 417 -16.44 -31.26 23.71
C VAL A 417 -17.75 -31.71 23.07
N ILE A 418 -17.65 -32.67 22.15
CA ILE A 418 -18.80 -33.28 21.49
C ILE A 418 -19.14 -34.60 22.18
N ILE A 419 -20.29 -34.66 22.84
CA ILE A 419 -20.83 -35.91 23.40
C ILE A 419 -21.93 -36.42 22.47
N ASN A 420 -21.63 -37.49 21.72
CA ASN A 420 -22.63 -38.17 20.89
C ASN A 420 -23.31 -39.28 21.70
N VAL A 421 -24.59 -39.07 22.05
CA VAL A 421 -25.34 -39.99 22.92
C VAL A 421 -25.84 -41.22 22.14
N THR A 422 -26.17 -41.06 20.86
CA THR A 422 -26.70 -42.12 19.99
C THR A 422 -25.65 -42.74 19.07
N GLY A 423 -24.45 -42.15 18.98
CA GLY A 423 -23.34 -42.69 18.19
C GLY A 423 -22.72 -43.99 18.72
N ILE A 424 -23.24 -44.50 19.84
CA ILE A 424 -22.87 -45.78 20.45
C ILE A 424 -24.05 -46.74 20.41
N THR A 425 -23.80 -48.04 20.26
CA THR A 425 -24.88 -49.04 20.14
C THR A 425 -25.43 -49.54 21.48
N ARG A 426 -24.73 -49.29 22.58
CA ARG A 426 -25.07 -49.78 23.93
C ARG A 426 -24.77 -48.70 24.96
N ARG A 427 -25.73 -48.37 25.81
CA ARG A 427 -25.63 -47.33 26.84
C ARG A 427 -25.95 -47.91 28.21
N ARG A 428 -25.18 -47.53 29.23
CA ARG A 428 -25.45 -47.91 30.62
C ARG A 428 -26.43 -46.93 31.24
N ILE A 429 -27.42 -47.43 31.96
CA ILE A 429 -28.27 -46.65 32.85
C ILE A 429 -27.64 -46.71 34.25
N ASP A 430 -27.48 -45.57 34.93
CA ASP A 430 -27.00 -45.53 36.31
C ASP A 430 -28.18 -45.22 37.23
N MET A 431 -28.61 -46.19 38.03
CA MET A 431 -29.73 -46.08 38.97
C MET A 431 -29.25 -46.39 40.39
N VAL A 432 -29.87 -45.75 41.38
CA VAL A 432 -29.59 -45.99 42.81
C VAL A 432 -30.91 -46.23 43.53
N PHE A 433 -30.97 -47.31 44.31
CA PHE A 433 -32.14 -47.66 45.13
C PHE A 433 -31.70 -47.87 46.57
N GLY A 434 -32.29 -47.12 47.50
CA GLY A 434 -32.00 -47.23 48.93
C GLY A 434 -33.02 -48.13 49.65
N ILE A 435 -32.52 -48.97 50.55
CA ILE A 435 -33.32 -49.76 51.49
C ILE A 435 -33.08 -49.31 52.93
N GLY A 436 -33.93 -49.70 53.86
CA GLY A 436 -33.74 -49.44 55.29
C GLY A 436 -32.54 -50.20 55.86
N TYR A 437 -31.93 -49.68 56.93
CA TYR A 437 -30.80 -50.35 57.61
C TYR A 437 -31.17 -51.70 58.23
N ASP A 438 -32.45 -51.88 58.57
CA ASP A 438 -32.98 -53.13 59.13
C ASP A 438 -33.39 -54.15 58.07
N ASP A 439 -33.38 -53.79 56.78
CA ASP A 439 -33.76 -54.68 55.69
C ASP A 439 -32.65 -55.68 55.34
N ASP A 440 -33.06 -56.85 54.83
CA ASP A 440 -32.13 -57.89 54.35
C ASP A 440 -31.50 -57.50 53.01
N ILE A 441 -30.19 -57.27 53.03
CA ILE A 441 -29.39 -56.86 51.87
C ILE A 441 -29.37 -57.91 50.75
N ASP A 442 -29.30 -59.20 51.08
CA ASP A 442 -29.19 -60.28 50.10
C ASP A 442 -30.54 -60.47 49.40
N LYS A 443 -31.63 -60.36 50.17
CA LYS A 443 -32.99 -60.35 49.64
C LYS A 443 -33.22 -59.18 48.69
N ALA A 444 -32.88 -57.96 49.11
CA ALA A 444 -33.04 -56.77 48.28
C ALA A 444 -32.21 -56.85 46.99
N GLN A 445 -30.95 -57.29 47.07
CA GLN A 445 -30.11 -57.49 45.89
C GLN A 445 -30.71 -58.49 44.92
N LYS A 446 -31.20 -59.63 45.42
CA LYS A 446 -31.84 -60.67 44.60
C LYS A 446 -33.07 -60.15 43.86
N ILE A 447 -33.92 -59.37 44.54
CA ILE A 447 -35.10 -58.75 43.91
C ILE A 447 -34.66 -57.82 42.77
N LEU A 448 -33.68 -56.96 43.02
CA LEU A 448 -33.15 -56.04 42.01
C LEU A 448 -32.55 -56.80 40.80
N GLU A 449 -31.76 -57.85 41.05
CA GLU A 449 -31.21 -58.72 40.00
C GLU A 449 -32.30 -59.41 39.17
N GLU A 450 -33.38 -59.90 39.80
CA GLU A 450 -34.51 -60.51 39.11
C GLU A 450 -35.27 -59.50 38.24
N ILE A 451 -35.49 -58.27 38.74
CA ILE A 451 -36.17 -57.21 37.98
C ILE A 451 -35.35 -56.83 36.74
N VAL A 452 -34.04 -56.62 36.93
CA VAL A 452 -33.14 -56.22 35.85
C VAL A 452 -33.02 -57.33 34.81
N ASN A 453 -32.82 -58.59 35.24
CA ASN A 453 -32.70 -59.73 34.32
C ASN A 453 -34.03 -60.14 33.66
N GLY A 454 -35.16 -59.73 34.25
CA GLY A 454 -36.51 -59.99 33.72
C GLY A 454 -36.98 -59.00 32.66
N ASN A 455 -36.31 -57.84 32.50
CA ASN A 455 -36.68 -56.85 31.49
C ASN A 455 -36.10 -57.22 30.12
N GLU A 456 -36.96 -57.38 29.11
CA GLU A 456 -36.57 -57.83 27.76
C GLU A 456 -35.65 -56.86 27.00
N LEU A 457 -35.68 -55.56 27.35
CA LEU A 457 -34.88 -54.52 26.71
C LEU A 457 -33.49 -54.35 27.35
N VAL A 458 -33.23 -55.03 28.48
CA VAL A 458 -31.92 -55.06 29.11
C VAL A 458 -31.00 -56.04 28.39
N LEU A 459 -29.83 -55.54 27.97
CA LEU A 459 -28.79 -56.33 27.34
C LEU A 459 -28.08 -57.20 28.39
N LYS A 460 -27.86 -58.47 28.05
CA LYS A 460 -27.13 -59.43 28.89
C LYS A 460 -25.60 -59.28 28.77
N ASP A 461 -25.13 -58.67 27.68
CA ASP A 461 -23.72 -58.37 27.44
C ASP A 461 -23.54 -56.87 27.08
N PRO A 462 -22.85 -56.07 27.91
CA PRO A 462 -22.20 -56.45 29.17
C PRO A 462 -23.18 -56.82 30.29
N GLU A 463 -22.73 -57.61 31.26
CA GLU A 463 -23.56 -58.02 32.40
C GLU A 463 -24.03 -56.80 33.23
N PRO A 464 -25.34 -56.68 33.52
CA PRO A 464 -25.86 -55.66 34.42
C PRO A 464 -25.24 -55.76 35.81
N GLN A 465 -24.83 -54.63 36.39
CA GLN A 465 -24.28 -54.63 37.74
C GLN A 465 -25.36 -54.24 38.75
N VAL A 466 -25.66 -55.15 39.67
CA VAL A 466 -26.44 -54.87 40.88
C VAL A 466 -25.52 -55.14 42.07
N LYS A 467 -25.18 -54.09 42.82
CA LYS A 467 -24.26 -54.19 43.96
C LYS A 467 -24.65 -53.23 45.07
N LEU A 468 -24.41 -53.64 46.31
CA LEU A 468 -24.39 -52.72 47.44
C LEU A 468 -23.28 -51.70 47.21
N HIS A 469 -23.63 -50.41 47.23
CA HIS A 469 -22.73 -49.32 46.84
C HIS A 469 -22.29 -48.46 48.02
N GLU A 470 -23.22 -48.11 48.90
CA GLU A 470 -23.02 -47.06 49.90
C GLU A 470 -23.92 -47.28 51.12
N LEU A 471 -23.40 -46.99 52.31
CA LEU A 471 -24.17 -46.87 53.55
C LEU A 471 -24.37 -45.37 53.81
N ALA A 472 -25.55 -44.83 53.47
CA ALA A 472 -25.88 -43.41 53.51
C ALA A 472 -26.58 -43.01 54.82
N ASP A 473 -26.84 -41.71 55.03
CA ASP A 473 -27.35 -41.16 56.29
C ASP A 473 -28.65 -41.81 56.80
N SER A 474 -29.52 -42.27 55.91
CA SER A 474 -30.81 -42.88 56.26
C SER A 474 -31.17 -44.12 55.43
N SER A 475 -30.26 -44.60 54.59
CA SER A 475 -30.50 -45.74 53.71
C SER A 475 -29.23 -46.52 53.39
N VAL A 476 -29.42 -47.79 53.04
CA VAL A 476 -28.41 -48.67 52.47
C VAL A 476 -28.62 -48.70 50.95
N ASN A 477 -27.70 -48.13 50.18
CA ASN A 477 -27.87 -47.84 48.76
C ASN A 477 -27.28 -48.95 47.88
N PHE A 478 -28.10 -49.47 46.97
CA PHE A 478 -27.69 -50.34 45.88
C PHE A 478 -27.55 -49.52 44.59
N VAL A 479 -26.49 -49.79 43.82
CA VAL A 479 -26.41 -49.37 42.42
C VAL A 479 -26.99 -50.46 41.53
N CYS A 480 -27.83 -50.05 40.58
CA CYS A 480 -28.36 -50.89 39.51
C CYS A 480 -27.94 -50.28 38.18
N ARG A 481 -27.13 -51.02 37.41
CA ARG A 481 -26.51 -50.54 36.18
C ARG A 481 -26.76 -51.47 34.99
N PRO A 482 -28.00 -51.51 34.46
CA PRO A 482 -28.28 -52.25 33.23
C PRO A 482 -27.70 -51.55 32.00
N TRP A 483 -27.41 -52.35 30.97
CA TRP A 483 -27.05 -51.88 29.65
C TRP A 483 -28.24 -52.02 28.71
N VAL A 484 -28.49 -51.02 27.87
CA VAL A 484 -29.64 -50.95 26.94
C VAL A 484 -29.20 -50.36 25.60
N LYS A 485 -30.05 -50.42 24.58
CA LYS A 485 -29.85 -49.60 23.37
C LYS A 485 -30.19 -48.14 23.69
N PRO A 486 -29.55 -47.14 23.06
CA PRO A 486 -29.85 -45.73 23.33
C PRO A 486 -31.33 -45.35 23.22
N ASP A 487 -32.04 -45.93 22.25
CA ASP A 487 -33.47 -45.66 22.01
C ASP A 487 -34.36 -46.16 23.16
N ASP A 488 -33.98 -47.28 23.79
CA ASP A 488 -34.74 -47.92 24.87
C ASP A 488 -34.43 -47.33 26.26
N TYR A 489 -33.50 -46.36 26.34
CA TYR A 489 -32.93 -45.88 27.61
C TYR A 489 -33.98 -45.40 28.62
N TRP A 490 -34.90 -44.54 28.18
CA TRP A 490 -35.89 -43.94 29.07
C TRP A 490 -37.01 -44.91 29.43
N ASP A 491 -37.43 -45.75 28.49
CA ASP A 491 -38.45 -46.78 28.73
C ASP A 491 -37.97 -47.76 29.82
N VAL A 492 -36.74 -48.28 29.68
CA VAL A 492 -36.15 -49.17 30.69
C VAL A 492 -35.93 -48.47 32.02
N TYR A 493 -35.46 -47.21 32.01
CA TYR A 493 -35.27 -46.44 33.24
C TYR A 493 -36.58 -46.35 34.04
N TRP A 494 -37.67 -45.95 33.40
CA TRP A 494 -38.97 -45.80 34.08
C TRP A 494 -39.60 -47.15 34.48
N ASP A 495 -39.48 -48.17 33.63
CA ASP A 495 -40.04 -49.49 33.90
C ASP A 495 -39.34 -50.16 35.09
N ILE A 496 -38.01 -50.14 35.14
CA ILE A 496 -37.25 -50.68 36.27
C ILE A 496 -37.59 -49.91 37.54
N THR A 497 -37.59 -48.57 37.52
CA THR A 497 -37.94 -47.76 38.72
C THR A 497 -39.33 -48.11 39.25
N ARG A 498 -40.32 -48.26 38.36
CA ARG A 498 -41.69 -48.63 38.74
C ARG A 498 -41.74 -50.03 39.36
N GLU A 499 -41.09 -51.01 38.71
CA GLU A 499 -41.15 -52.39 39.16
C GLU A 499 -40.39 -52.60 40.47
N VAL A 500 -39.27 -51.90 40.68
CA VAL A 500 -38.56 -51.89 41.98
C VAL A 500 -39.48 -51.43 43.10
N LYS A 501 -40.17 -50.29 42.93
CA LYS A 501 -41.12 -49.81 43.94
C LYS A 501 -42.19 -50.86 44.27
N ARG A 502 -42.78 -51.45 43.24
CA ARG A 502 -43.87 -52.44 43.38
C ARG A 502 -43.40 -53.72 44.08
N ARG A 503 -42.24 -54.26 43.69
CA ARG A 503 -41.68 -55.49 44.24
C ARG A 503 -41.20 -55.28 45.68
N PHE A 504 -40.54 -54.16 45.97
CA PHE A 504 -40.12 -53.83 47.34
C PHE A 504 -41.32 -53.76 48.30
N ASP A 505 -42.40 -53.09 47.89
CA ASP A 505 -43.64 -53.04 48.69
C ASP A 505 -44.26 -54.42 48.93
N THR A 506 -44.31 -55.25 47.89
CA THR A 506 -44.93 -56.58 47.94
C THR A 506 -44.13 -57.55 48.80
N GLU A 507 -42.80 -57.44 48.75
CA GLU A 507 -41.88 -58.32 49.46
C GLU A 507 -41.45 -57.79 50.83
N GLY A 508 -41.90 -56.60 51.21
CA GLY A 508 -41.61 -56.01 52.52
C GLY A 508 -40.17 -55.52 52.67
N VAL A 509 -39.56 -55.01 51.60
CA VAL A 509 -38.31 -54.25 51.65
C VAL A 509 -38.69 -52.78 51.78
N SER A 510 -38.19 -52.10 52.82
CA SER A 510 -38.57 -50.71 53.09
C SER A 510 -37.79 -49.73 52.20
N ILE A 511 -38.45 -48.64 51.80
CA ILE A 511 -37.78 -47.46 51.21
C ILE A 511 -37.83 -46.38 52.30
N PRO A 512 -36.72 -46.13 53.00
CA PRO A 512 -36.74 -45.32 54.20
C PRO A 512 -36.98 -43.84 53.88
N PHE A 513 -37.78 -43.18 54.73
CA PHE A 513 -37.77 -41.73 54.82
C PHE A 513 -36.48 -41.26 55.51
N PRO A 514 -36.09 -39.98 55.36
CA PRO A 514 -35.01 -39.40 56.16
C PRO A 514 -35.20 -39.68 57.65
N GLN A 515 -34.21 -40.30 58.27
CA GLN A 515 -34.21 -40.65 59.69
C GLN A 515 -33.50 -39.58 60.50
N GLN A 516 -33.98 -39.33 61.72
CA GLN A 516 -33.34 -38.39 62.64
C GLN A 516 -33.47 -38.90 64.07
N ASP A 517 -32.34 -39.04 64.76
CA ASP A 517 -32.32 -39.32 66.18
C ASP A 517 -32.55 -38.02 66.97
N ILE A 518 -33.61 -37.99 67.79
CA ILE A 518 -33.96 -36.85 68.64
C ILE A 518 -33.76 -37.25 70.10
N HIS A 519 -32.77 -36.63 70.75
CA HIS A 519 -32.55 -36.76 72.18
C HIS A 519 -33.32 -35.67 72.94
N VAL A 520 -34.43 -36.03 73.58
CA VAL A 520 -35.25 -35.11 74.39
C VAL A 520 -34.83 -35.17 75.85
N TYR A 521 -34.35 -34.05 76.40
CA TYR A 521 -33.99 -33.92 77.81
C TYR A 521 -35.11 -33.18 78.56
N GLN A 522 -35.69 -33.80 79.60
CA GLN A 522 -36.59 -33.15 80.54
C GLN A 522 -35.79 -32.76 81.80
N ASN A 523 -35.76 -31.47 82.10
CA ASN A 523 -35.17 -30.93 83.34
C ASN A 523 -36.12 -31.06 84.53
#